data_AF-A0A9D1TUC3-F1
#
_entry.id   AF-A0A9D1TUC3-F1
#
_cell.length_a   1.000
_cell.length_b   1.000
_cell.length_c   1.000
_cell.angle_alpha   90.00
_cell.angle_beta   90.00
_cell.angle_gamma   90.00
#
_symmetry.space_group_name_H-M   'P 1'
#
loop_
_entity.id
_entity.type
_entity.pdbx_description
1 polymer ?
#
loop_
_entity_poly.entity_id
_entity_poly.type
_entity_poly.pdbx_seq_one_letter_code
_entity_poly.pdbx_strand_id
1 'polypeptide(L)'
;MKLVSTLSKLALAISLSLSLSFAAPNIQISPTELQRVGEQIYKNETGGKLDNLAVWNVGENFPSLGIGHFIWYKAGEAAHFEETFPSLVLFLQQNGAQLPAILKQHRTAPWKTREAFNTAKSRGELNELMQFLANTKDLQALFIYQRLQAALQKMQSVSTFPDFI
;
A
#
# COMPACT_ATOMS: atom_id res chain seq x y z
N MET A 1 -77.74 -26.84 21.31
CA MET A 1 -76.97 -25.64 21.70
C MET A 1 -75.83 -25.48 20.69
N LYS A 2 -75.80 -24.35 19.98
CA LYS A 2 -74.85 -24.03 18.89
C LYS A 2 -73.42 -23.90 19.44
N LEU A 3 -72.40 -24.26 18.66
CA LEU A 3 -71.42 -23.30 18.11
C LEU A 3 -70.30 -24.05 17.37
N VAL A 4 -70.28 -23.82 16.07
CA VAL A 4 -69.12 -24.00 15.17
C VAL A 4 -68.12 -22.90 15.51
N SER A 5 -66.84 -23.23 15.68
CA SER A 5 -65.76 -22.23 15.63
C SER A 5 -64.62 -22.72 14.75
N THR A 6 -64.72 -22.36 13.48
CA THR A 6 -63.60 -22.11 12.57
C THR A 6 -62.58 -21.17 13.23
N LEU A 7 -61.27 -21.43 13.12
CA LEU A 7 -60.24 -20.39 13.14
C LEU A 7 -58.92 -20.85 12.50
N SER A 8 -58.66 -20.22 11.35
CA SER A 8 -57.40 -19.87 10.67
C SER A 8 -56.26 -20.89 10.55
N LYS A 9 -56.08 -21.36 9.31
CA LYS A 9 -54.76 -21.75 8.78
C LYS A 9 -53.91 -20.48 8.64
N LEU A 10 -52.94 -20.28 9.51
CA LEU A 10 -51.96 -19.21 9.40
C LEU A 10 -50.91 -19.63 8.35
N ALA A 11 -51.01 -19.09 7.14
CA ALA A 11 -49.98 -19.27 6.11
C ALA A 11 -48.82 -18.32 6.42
N LEU A 12 -47.70 -18.87 6.89
CA LEU A 12 -46.46 -18.12 7.11
C LEU A 12 -45.79 -17.88 5.74
N ALA A 13 -45.98 -16.69 5.18
CA ALA A 13 -45.26 -16.26 3.99
C ALA A 13 -43.81 -15.90 4.38
N ILE A 14 -42.87 -16.80 4.11
CA ILE A 14 -41.44 -16.52 4.23
C ILE A 14 -41.03 -15.71 3.00
N SER A 15 -40.99 -14.38 3.14
CA SER A 15 -40.40 -13.49 2.15
C SER A 15 -38.89 -13.67 2.17
N LEU A 16 -38.37 -14.46 1.23
CA LEU A 16 -36.94 -14.61 0.99
C LEU A 16 -36.43 -13.33 0.32
N SER A 17 -36.01 -12.35 1.12
CA SER A 17 -35.33 -11.16 0.63
C SER A 17 -33.97 -11.57 0.05
N LEU A 18 -33.87 -11.61 -1.27
CA LEU A 18 -32.62 -11.82 -1.98
C LEU A 18 -31.77 -10.56 -1.81
N SER A 19 -30.87 -10.56 -0.82
CA SER A 19 -29.85 -9.51 -0.71
C SER A 19 -28.94 -9.61 -1.93
N LEU A 20 -29.04 -8.67 -2.86
CA LEU A 20 -28.01 -8.47 -3.88
C LEU A 20 -26.77 -7.92 -3.18
N SER A 21 -25.89 -8.81 -2.71
CA SER A 21 -24.54 -8.41 -2.36
C SER A 21 -23.82 -8.00 -3.64
N PHE A 22 -23.56 -6.71 -3.80
CA PHE A 22 -22.64 -6.22 -4.82
C PHE A 22 -21.23 -6.62 -4.39
N ALA A 23 -20.77 -7.80 -4.80
CA ALA A 23 -19.37 -8.15 -4.66
C ALA A 23 -18.54 -7.07 -5.34
N ALA A 24 -17.60 -6.48 -4.61
CA ALA A 24 -16.67 -5.51 -5.17
C ALA A 24 -16.01 -6.12 -6.43
N PRO A 25 -15.92 -5.38 -7.55
CA PRO A 25 -15.35 -5.91 -8.77
C PRO A 25 -13.92 -6.40 -8.48
N ASN A 26 -13.61 -7.61 -8.93
CA ASN A 26 -12.25 -8.13 -8.88
C ASN A 26 -11.42 -7.39 -9.93
N ILE A 27 -10.78 -6.30 -9.51
CA ILE A 27 -9.95 -5.47 -10.38
C ILE A 27 -8.71 -6.27 -10.75
N GLN A 28 -8.63 -6.74 -11.99
CA GLN A 28 -7.40 -7.30 -12.56
C GLN A 28 -6.64 -6.17 -13.24
N ILE A 29 -5.41 -5.91 -12.79
CA ILE A 29 -4.54 -4.88 -13.38
C ILE A 29 -3.45 -5.55 -14.23
N SER A 30 -3.40 -5.19 -15.51
CA SER A 30 -2.39 -5.68 -16.44
C SER A 30 -1.02 -5.05 -16.19
N PRO A 31 0.09 -5.66 -16.65
CA PRO A 31 1.42 -5.05 -16.55
C PRO A 31 1.52 -3.65 -17.17
N THR A 32 0.86 -3.44 -18.31
CA THR A 32 0.82 -2.12 -18.98
C THR A 32 0.08 -1.07 -18.14
N GLU A 33 -0.98 -1.47 -17.44
CA GLU A 33 -1.69 -0.59 -16.52
C GLU A 33 -0.85 -0.29 -15.28
N LEU A 34 -0.16 -1.28 -14.71
CA LEU A 34 0.78 -1.07 -13.61
C LEU A 34 1.87 -0.07 -13.97
N GLN A 35 2.44 -0.18 -15.17
CA GLN A 35 3.41 0.79 -15.66
C GLN A 35 2.81 2.20 -15.74
N ARG A 36 1.62 2.35 -16.32
CA ARG A 36 0.94 3.66 -16.43
C ARG A 36 0.63 4.26 -15.07
N VAL A 37 0.10 3.46 -14.14
CA VAL A 37 -0.21 3.87 -12.77
C VAL A 37 1.06 4.25 -12.03
N GLY A 38 2.12 3.44 -12.11
CA GLY A 38 3.40 3.72 -11.47
C GLY A 38 4.04 5.02 -11.99
N GLU A 39 3.99 5.27 -13.29
CA GLU A 39 4.43 6.54 -13.87
C GLU A 39 3.57 7.73 -13.41
N GLN A 40 2.26 7.54 -13.28
CA GLN A 40 1.36 8.61 -12.81
C GLN A 40 1.62 8.94 -11.33
N ILE A 41 1.76 7.94 -10.47
CA ILE A 41 2.11 8.14 -9.06
C ILE A 41 3.47 8.84 -8.97
N TYR A 42 4.48 8.41 -9.74
CA TYR A 42 5.77 9.08 -9.77
C TYR A 42 5.68 10.56 -10.16
N LYS A 43 4.90 10.89 -11.19
CA LYS A 43 4.68 12.30 -11.56
C LYS A 43 4.01 13.08 -10.44
N ASN A 44 2.98 12.53 -9.81
CA ASN A 44 2.22 13.20 -8.77
C ASN A 44 3.04 13.41 -7.48
N GLU A 45 3.72 12.35 -7.02
CA GLU A 45 4.37 12.31 -5.71
C GLU A 45 5.78 12.89 -5.71
N THR A 46 6.44 12.92 -6.87
CA THR A 46 7.85 13.36 -7.00
C THR A 46 8.01 14.57 -7.93
N GLY A 47 6.95 14.99 -8.62
CA GLY A 47 7.04 15.94 -9.73
C GLY A 47 7.77 15.37 -10.95
N GLY A 48 7.87 14.04 -11.05
CA GLY A 48 8.64 13.34 -12.09
C GLY A 48 10.16 13.48 -11.93
N LYS A 49 10.65 13.76 -10.72
CA LYS A 49 12.08 14.00 -10.43
C LYS A 49 12.70 12.81 -9.69
N LEU A 50 13.77 12.27 -10.26
CA LEU A 50 14.52 11.14 -9.67
C LEU A 50 14.98 11.44 -8.25
N ASP A 51 15.44 12.67 -8.02
CA ASP A 51 15.93 13.14 -6.72
C ASP A 51 14.86 13.05 -5.62
N ASN A 52 13.59 13.18 -5.98
CA ASN A 52 12.47 13.13 -5.05
C ASN A 52 12.00 11.69 -4.74
N LEU A 53 12.64 10.66 -5.30
CA LEU A 53 12.42 9.26 -4.88
C LEU A 53 13.14 8.90 -3.58
N ALA A 54 13.99 9.79 -3.07
CA ALA A 54 14.63 9.63 -1.78
C ALA A 54 14.68 10.97 -1.05
N VAL A 55 13.82 11.14 -0.07
CA VAL A 55 13.64 12.40 0.67
C VAL A 55 13.59 12.10 2.16
N TRP A 56 14.06 13.04 2.97
CA TRP A 56 13.86 13.02 4.41
C TRP A 56 13.41 14.42 4.83
N ASN A 57 12.15 14.57 5.22
CA ASN A 57 11.58 15.88 5.50
C ASN A 57 12.03 16.41 6.87
N VAL A 58 11.95 17.73 7.03
CA VAL A 58 12.19 18.38 8.31
C VAL A 58 11.09 17.98 9.28
N GLY A 59 11.48 17.57 10.50
CA GLY A 59 10.54 17.11 11.54
C GLY A 59 10.29 15.60 11.53
N GLU A 60 10.77 14.87 10.53
CA GLU A 60 10.72 13.41 10.48
C GLU A 60 12.01 12.80 11.04
N ASN A 61 11.88 11.60 11.59
CA ASN A 61 12.96 10.78 12.13
C ASN A 61 13.35 9.62 11.20
N PHE A 62 12.86 9.63 9.96
CA PHE A 62 13.06 8.63 8.91
C PHE A 62 13.07 9.27 7.51
N PRO A 63 13.78 8.68 6.53
CA PRO A 63 13.56 8.96 5.11
C PRO A 63 12.31 8.25 4.56
N SER A 64 11.72 8.87 3.55
CA SER A 64 10.66 8.35 2.69
C SER A 64 11.23 8.06 1.29
N LEU A 65 10.94 6.87 0.77
CA LEU A 65 11.56 6.34 -0.44
C LEU A 65 10.52 5.86 -1.46
N GLY A 66 10.87 5.88 -2.74
CA GLY A 66 10.06 5.34 -3.81
C GLY A 66 8.83 6.18 -4.14
N ILE A 67 8.00 5.69 -5.07
CA ILE A 67 6.82 6.44 -5.56
C ILE A 67 5.69 6.51 -4.52
N GLY A 68 5.71 5.62 -3.52
CA GLY A 68 4.70 5.58 -2.45
C GLY A 68 5.16 6.23 -1.15
N HIS A 69 6.27 6.97 -1.15
CA HIS A 69 6.87 7.57 0.07
C HIS A 69 6.98 6.56 1.22
N PHE A 70 7.54 5.39 0.93
CA PHE A 70 7.66 4.29 1.86
C PHE A 70 8.68 4.62 2.96
N ILE A 71 8.25 4.50 4.21
CA ILE A 71 9.02 4.87 5.39
C ILE A 71 10.08 3.81 5.69
N TRP A 72 11.32 4.24 5.93
CA TRP A 72 12.43 3.38 6.36
C TRP A 72 13.07 3.92 7.64
N TYR A 73 12.81 3.30 8.79
CA TYR A 73 13.37 3.73 10.06
C TYR A 73 14.83 3.31 10.21
N LYS A 74 15.59 4.10 10.97
CA LYS A 74 16.90 3.70 11.46
C LYS A 74 16.77 2.71 12.62
N ALA A 75 17.79 1.86 12.81
CA ALA A 75 17.78 0.86 13.86
C ALA A 75 17.56 1.49 15.26
N GLY A 76 16.63 0.92 16.03
CA GLY A 76 16.30 1.36 17.38
C GLY A 76 15.42 2.61 17.48
N GLU A 77 14.96 3.18 16.35
CA GLU A 77 14.00 4.28 16.36
C GLU A 77 12.60 3.77 16.72
N ALA A 78 11.87 4.53 17.54
CA ALA A 78 10.48 4.23 17.82
C ALA A 78 9.62 4.54 16.59
N ALA A 79 8.94 3.51 16.07
CA ALA A 79 8.02 3.69 14.94
C ALA A 79 6.73 4.38 15.42
N HIS A 80 6.49 5.60 14.94
CA HIS A 80 5.23 6.32 15.16
C HIS A 80 4.22 6.07 14.03
N PHE A 81 4.73 5.71 12.86
CA PHE A 81 3.97 5.32 11.68
C PHE A 81 4.31 3.89 11.28
N GLU A 82 3.45 3.25 10.49
CA GLU A 82 3.74 1.94 9.90
C GLU A 82 4.97 2.04 8.99
N GLU A 83 6.02 1.28 9.32
CA GLU A 83 7.20 1.14 8.47
C GLU A 83 6.87 0.25 7.26
N THR A 84 7.14 0.74 6.05
CA THR A 84 6.63 0.10 4.83
C THR A 84 7.71 -0.22 3.81
N PHE A 85 8.86 0.46 3.88
CA PHE A 85 9.95 0.24 2.93
C PHE A 85 10.57 -1.17 3.01
N PRO A 86 10.83 -1.77 4.20
CA PRO A 86 11.33 -3.14 4.27
C PRO A 86 10.38 -4.16 3.61
N SER A 87 9.06 -3.98 3.77
CA SER A 87 8.05 -4.82 3.14
C SER A 87 8.06 -4.67 1.61
N LEU A 88 8.23 -3.45 1.10
CA LEU A 88 8.43 -3.22 -0.33
C LEU A 88 9.70 -3.94 -0.83
N VAL A 89 10.82 -3.81 -0.13
CA VAL A 89 12.10 -4.42 -0.55
C VAL A 89 11.95 -5.94 -0.69
N LEU A 90 11.31 -6.58 0.29
CA LEU A 90 11.00 -8.01 0.23
C LEU A 90 10.11 -8.34 -0.97
N PHE A 91 9.05 -7.55 -1.20
CA PHE A 91 8.15 -7.73 -2.33
C PHE A 91 8.88 -7.62 -3.68
N LEU A 92 9.71 -6.58 -3.86
CA LEU A 92 10.51 -6.38 -5.08
C LEU A 92 11.45 -7.57 -5.32
N GLN A 93 12.13 -8.04 -4.27
CA GLN A 93 13.02 -9.20 -4.36
C GLN A 93 12.28 -10.48 -4.74
N GLN A 94 11.11 -10.74 -4.16
CA GLN A 94 10.26 -11.89 -4.49
C GLN A 94 9.76 -11.85 -5.93
N ASN A 95 9.60 -10.65 -6.50
CA ASN A 95 9.24 -10.45 -7.91
C ASN A 95 10.47 -10.35 -8.84
N GLY A 96 11.64 -10.81 -8.39
CA GLY A 96 12.83 -10.95 -9.23
C GLY A 96 13.66 -9.69 -9.40
N ALA A 97 13.34 -8.59 -8.71
CA ALA A 97 14.15 -7.38 -8.76
C ALA A 97 15.50 -7.60 -8.04
N GLN A 98 16.60 -7.24 -8.70
CA GLN A 98 17.93 -7.34 -8.13
C GLN A 98 18.19 -6.15 -7.20
N LEU A 99 18.43 -6.42 -5.92
CA LEU A 99 18.63 -5.37 -4.93
C LEU A 99 19.97 -4.64 -5.14
N PRO A 100 19.99 -3.29 -5.03
CA PRO A 100 21.21 -2.49 -5.03
C PRO A 100 22.06 -2.74 -3.78
N ALA A 101 23.32 -2.31 -3.79
CA ALA A 101 24.28 -2.61 -2.73
C ALA A 101 23.80 -2.16 -1.35
N ILE A 102 23.22 -0.96 -1.25
CA ILE A 102 22.72 -0.40 0.02
C ILE A 102 21.65 -1.28 0.66
N LEU A 103 20.75 -1.88 -0.13
CA LEU A 103 19.66 -2.74 0.37
C LEU A 103 20.14 -4.15 0.71
N LYS A 104 21.24 -4.60 0.10
CA LYS A 104 21.91 -5.85 0.49
C LYS A 104 22.61 -5.71 1.84
N GLN A 105 23.27 -4.57 2.07
CA GLN A 105 24.08 -4.28 3.25
C GLN A 105 23.27 -3.84 4.46
N HIS A 106 22.13 -3.17 4.25
CA HIS A 106 21.34 -2.57 5.33
C HIS A 106 19.89 -3.04 5.30
N ARG A 107 19.39 -3.46 6.47
CA ARG A 107 17.96 -3.77 6.68
C ARG A 107 17.16 -2.57 7.15
N THR A 108 17.80 -1.64 7.85
CA THR A 108 17.26 -0.37 8.35
C THR A 108 17.98 0.79 7.69
N ALA A 109 17.40 1.99 7.71
CA ALA A 109 18.06 3.18 7.15
C ALA A 109 19.44 3.39 7.82
N PRO A 110 20.54 3.47 7.03
CA PRO A 110 21.89 3.53 7.59
C PRO A 110 22.25 4.91 8.17
N TRP A 111 21.49 5.94 7.85
CA TRP A 111 21.78 7.31 8.26
C TRP A 111 21.13 7.64 9.61
N LYS A 112 21.93 8.20 10.52
CA LYS A 112 21.47 8.60 11.86
C LYS A 112 20.62 9.87 11.87
N THR A 113 20.83 10.74 10.88
CA THR A 113 20.27 12.09 10.80
C THR A 113 19.94 12.45 9.36
N ARG A 114 18.99 13.36 9.16
CA ARG A 114 18.63 13.94 7.86
C ARG A 114 19.83 14.59 7.17
N GLU A 115 20.73 15.22 7.91
CA GLU A 115 21.94 15.88 7.39
C GLU A 115 22.92 14.86 6.82
N ALA A 116 23.14 13.74 7.51
CA ALA A 116 23.93 12.62 7.01
C ALA A 116 23.32 12.00 5.75
N PHE A 117 21.99 11.83 5.71
CA PHE A 117 21.27 11.37 4.51
C PHE A 117 21.47 12.31 3.32
N ASN A 118 21.26 13.61 3.52
CA ASN A 118 21.43 14.61 2.47
C ASN A 118 22.89 14.72 2.00
N THR A 119 23.85 14.56 2.92
CA THR A 119 25.27 14.54 2.58
C THR A 119 25.58 13.32 1.70
N ALA A 120 25.16 12.12 2.10
CA ALA A 120 25.33 10.91 1.29
C ALA A 120 24.66 11.04 -0.09
N LYS A 121 23.45 11.61 -0.13
CA LYS A 121 22.72 11.88 -1.37
C LYS A 121 23.48 12.84 -2.28
N SER A 122 24.00 13.95 -1.75
CA SER A 122 24.80 14.92 -2.52
C SER A 122 26.11 14.33 -3.06
N ARG A 123 26.67 13.32 -2.39
CA ARG A 123 27.85 12.56 -2.83
C ARG A 123 27.54 11.48 -3.86
N GLY A 124 26.26 11.28 -4.20
CA GLY A 124 25.81 10.27 -5.16
C GLY A 124 25.69 8.85 -4.59
N GLU A 125 25.83 8.67 -3.27
CA GLU A 125 25.77 7.35 -2.62
C GLU A 125 24.38 6.70 -2.75
N LEU A 126 23.33 7.51 -3.00
CA LEU A 126 21.95 7.04 -3.18
C LEU A 126 21.56 6.87 -4.65
N ASN A 127 22.44 7.14 -5.62
CA ASN A 127 22.09 7.12 -7.04
C ASN A 127 21.61 5.73 -7.49
N GLU A 128 22.31 4.67 -7.06
CA GLU A 128 21.91 3.29 -7.36
C GLU A 128 20.52 2.97 -6.78
N LEU A 129 20.25 3.41 -5.55
CA LEU A 129 18.96 3.24 -4.89
C LEU A 129 17.84 3.98 -5.63
N MET A 130 18.04 5.26 -5.96
CA MET A 130 17.03 6.06 -6.66
C MET A 130 16.75 5.51 -8.06
N GLN A 131 17.79 5.04 -8.79
CA GLN A 131 17.60 4.42 -10.09
C GLN A 131 16.86 3.08 -9.98
N PHE A 132 17.18 2.27 -8.98
CA PHE A 132 16.45 1.03 -8.67
C PHE A 132 14.96 1.32 -8.41
N LEU A 133 14.65 2.35 -7.64
CA LEU A 133 13.26 2.76 -7.37
C LEU A 133 12.58 3.31 -8.62
N ALA A 134 13.28 4.05 -9.48
CA ALA A 134 12.74 4.55 -10.74
C ALA A 134 12.49 3.42 -11.76
N ASN A 135 13.23 2.33 -11.69
CA ASN A 135 13.10 1.19 -12.60
C ASN A 135 12.05 0.16 -12.14
N THR A 136 11.57 0.23 -10.91
CA THR A 136 10.61 -0.72 -10.33
C THR A 136 9.25 -0.08 -10.00
N LYS A 137 8.88 0.98 -10.72
CA LYS A 137 7.66 1.76 -10.43
C LYS A 137 6.37 0.96 -10.64
N ASP A 138 6.36 0.08 -11.63
CA ASP A 138 5.28 -0.88 -11.90
C ASP A 138 5.08 -1.86 -10.74
N LEU A 139 6.17 -2.43 -10.22
CA LEU A 139 6.12 -3.31 -9.05
C LEU A 139 5.73 -2.56 -7.78
N GLN A 140 6.19 -1.32 -7.61
CA GLN A 140 5.74 -0.45 -6.51
C GLN A 140 4.24 -0.14 -6.62
N ALA A 141 3.72 0.11 -7.84
CA ALA A 141 2.29 0.29 -8.06
C ALA A 141 1.50 -0.97 -7.70
N LEU A 142 2.01 -2.16 -8.06
CA LEU A 142 1.40 -3.44 -7.69
C LEU A 142 1.38 -3.63 -6.16
N PHE A 143 2.49 -3.30 -5.49
CA PHE A 143 2.59 -3.35 -4.04
C PHE A 143 1.58 -2.40 -3.36
N ILE A 144 1.46 -1.16 -3.84
CA ILE A 144 0.47 -0.19 -3.36
C ILE A 144 -0.95 -0.72 -3.56
N TYR A 145 -1.23 -1.28 -4.74
CA TYR A 145 -2.52 -1.87 -5.05
C TYR A 145 -2.87 -3.03 -4.10
N GLN A 146 -1.95 -3.97 -3.85
CA GLN A 146 -2.19 -5.07 -2.92
C GLN A 146 -2.43 -4.58 -1.48
N ARG A 147 -1.70 -3.54 -1.05
CA ARG A 147 -1.93 -2.92 0.25
C ARG A 147 -3.30 -2.24 0.34
N LEU A 148 -3.73 -1.56 -0.72
CA LEU A 148 -5.07 -0.97 -0.81
C LEU A 148 -6.15 -2.04 -0.67
N GLN A 149 -6.03 -3.16 -1.38
CA GLN A 149 -6.99 -4.26 -1.28
C GLN A 149 -7.05 -4.83 0.16
N ALA A 150 -5.90 -5.00 0.81
CA ALA A 150 -5.85 -5.45 2.21
C ALA A 150 -6.45 -4.41 3.18
N ALA A 151 -6.21 -3.11 2.95
CA ALA A 151 -6.80 -2.04 3.74
C ALA A 151 -8.32 -1.99 3.59
N LEU A 152 -8.83 -2.17 2.37
CA LEU A 152 -10.27 -2.24 2.08
C LEU A 152 -10.94 -3.37 2.86
N GLN A 153 -10.36 -4.57 2.85
CA GLN A 153 -10.86 -5.71 3.62
C GLN A 153 -10.88 -5.43 5.13
N LYS A 154 -9.83 -4.78 5.66
CA LYS A 154 -9.80 -4.36 7.07
C LYS A 154 -10.93 -3.38 7.38
N MET A 155 -11.14 -2.36 6.55
CA MET A 155 -12.22 -1.38 6.73
C MET A 155 -13.61 -2.04 6.68
N GLN A 156 -13.83 -2.94 5.73
CA GLN A 156 -15.07 -3.72 5.63
C GLN A 156 -15.32 -4.58 6.87
N SER A 157 -14.28 -5.22 7.41
CA SER A 157 -14.39 -6.12 8.57
C SER A 157 -14.84 -5.44 9.87
N VAL A 158 -14.65 -4.12 9.98
CA VAL A 158 -15.00 -3.33 11.18
C VAL A 158 -16.16 -2.37 10.93
N SER A 159 -16.66 -2.28 9.69
CA SER A 159 -17.76 -1.38 9.33
C SER A 159 -19.11 -1.97 9.74
N THR A 160 -19.99 -1.13 10.26
CA THR A 160 -21.41 -1.48 10.44
C THR A 160 -22.18 -1.49 9.11
N PHE A 161 -21.60 -0.92 8.06
CA PHE A 161 -22.15 -0.80 6.71
C PHE A 161 -21.10 -1.23 5.67
N PRO A 162 -20.68 -2.51 5.65
CA PRO A 162 -19.57 -2.99 4.82
C PRO A 162 -19.82 -2.85 3.32
N ASP A 163 -21.08 -2.88 2.88
CA ASP A 163 -21.44 -2.73 1.46
C ASP A 163 -21.23 -1.30 0.91
N PHE A 164 -20.95 -0.33 1.79
CA PHE A 164 -20.69 1.08 1.43
C PHE A 164 -19.20 1.47 1.55
N ILE A 165 -18.34 0.49 1.81
CA ILE A 165 -16.88 0.63 1.82
C ILE A 165 -16.33 0.06 0.50
#